data_AF-Q8LK69-F1
#
_entry.id   AF-Q8LK69-F1
#
_cell.length_a   1.000
_cell.length_b   1.000
_cell.length_c   1.000
_cell.angle_alpha   90.00
_cell.angle_beta   90.00
_cell.angle_gamma   90.00
#
_symmetry.space_group_name_H-M   'P 1'
#
loop_
_entity.id
_entity.type
_entity.pdbx_description
1 polymer ?
#
loop_
_entity_poly.entity_id
_entity_poly.type
_entity_poly.pdbx_seq_one_letter_code
_entity_poly.pdbx_strand_id
1 'polypeptide(L)'
;MAGQSTHYLAFPRASTITWGDDTRYWSWATVDFCSYAIEEARLLQVSWLDCRWSMDASDFKQDIWYNASVEVMLTSNASGWNVPLHLEIELPDGSKQESQIVLAGRQPNVWFKIPIGKFILRGSLTSGTIRFGFYNHEGNWKRGLNIRTLAIQA
;
A
#
# COMPACT_ATOMS: atom_id res chain seq x y z
N MET A 1 -27.80 16.58 -4.05
CA MET A 1 -27.50 15.33 -3.35
C MET A 1 -25.99 15.26 -3.18
N ALA A 2 -25.47 15.33 -1.96
CA ALA A 2 -24.06 15.10 -1.72
C ALA A 2 -23.77 13.64 -2.06
N GLY A 3 -22.98 13.36 -3.09
CA GLY A 3 -22.58 12.00 -3.43
C GLY A 3 -21.85 11.41 -2.23
N GLN A 4 -22.29 10.24 -1.75
CA GLN A 4 -21.56 9.52 -0.71
C GLN A 4 -20.19 9.12 -1.26
N SER A 5 -19.14 9.81 -0.83
CA SER A 5 -17.78 9.41 -1.16
C SER A 5 -17.48 8.09 -0.45
N THR A 6 -17.07 7.10 -1.23
CA THR A 6 -16.86 5.74 -0.72
C THR A 6 -15.38 5.57 -0.41
N HIS A 7 -15.09 5.19 0.83
CA HIS A 7 -13.74 5.10 1.38
C HIS A 7 -13.50 3.70 1.94
N TYR A 8 -12.43 3.06 1.50
CA TYR A 8 -11.98 1.78 2.01
C TYR A 8 -10.57 1.91 2.57
N LEU A 9 -10.32 1.21 3.67
CA LEU A 9 -9.04 1.15 4.34
C LEU A 9 -8.65 -0.31 4.56
N ALA A 10 -7.43 -0.68 4.20
CA ALA A 10 -6.84 -1.97 4.53
C ALA A 10 -5.51 -1.76 5.26
N PHE A 11 -5.43 -2.26 6.49
CA PHE A 11 -4.26 -2.06 7.35
C PHE A 11 -3.13 -3.06 7.02
N PRO A 12 -1.88 -2.79 7.42
CA PRO A 12 -0.74 -3.65 7.10
C PRO A 12 -0.87 -5.09 7.60
N ARG A 13 -1.63 -5.35 8.68
CA ARG A 13 -1.92 -6.72 9.14
C ARG A 13 -2.82 -7.53 8.21
N ALA A 14 -3.56 -6.86 7.32
CA ALA A 14 -4.36 -7.50 6.27
C ALA A 14 -3.56 -7.69 4.96
N SER A 15 -2.26 -7.34 4.96
CA SER A 15 -1.40 -7.47 3.80
C SER A 15 -0.44 -8.65 3.93
N THR A 16 0.09 -9.10 2.80
CA THR A 16 1.25 -9.98 2.75
C THR A 16 2.49 -9.11 2.64
N ILE A 17 3.28 -9.05 3.71
CA ILE A 17 4.57 -8.36 3.75
C ILE A 17 5.67 -9.40 3.81
N THR A 18 6.61 -9.35 2.87
CA THR A 18 7.77 -10.26 2.92
C THR A 18 8.55 -10.04 4.21
N TRP A 19 8.76 -11.14 4.95
CA TRP A 19 9.38 -11.18 6.28
C TRP A 19 8.63 -10.38 7.35
N GLY A 20 7.37 -10.03 7.14
CA GLY A 20 6.59 -9.19 8.07
C GLY A 20 6.52 -9.73 9.50
N ASP A 21 6.59 -11.05 9.68
CA ASP A 21 6.59 -11.71 10.99
C ASP A 21 7.98 -11.84 11.62
N ASP A 22 9.04 -11.51 10.88
CA ASP A 22 10.42 -11.60 11.35
C ASP A 22 10.85 -10.27 11.99
N THR A 23 11.01 -10.31 13.31
CA THR A 23 11.36 -9.15 14.14
C THR A 23 12.76 -8.58 13.86
N ARG A 24 13.59 -9.27 13.07
CA ARG A 24 14.88 -8.75 12.61
C ARG A 24 14.72 -7.72 11.49
N TYR A 25 13.61 -7.78 10.75
CA TYR A 25 13.36 -6.98 9.55
C TYR A 25 12.19 -6.01 9.74
N TRP A 26 11.19 -6.37 10.54
CA TRP A 26 10.01 -5.55 10.79
C TRP A 26 9.72 -5.41 12.27
N SER A 27 9.11 -4.30 12.65
CA SER A 27 8.46 -4.12 13.94
C SER A 27 7.06 -3.59 13.71
N TRP A 28 6.17 -3.81 14.69
CA TRP A 28 4.77 -3.44 14.61
C TRP A 28 4.46 -2.50 15.76
N ALA A 29 3.74 -1.43 15.47
CA ALA A 29 3.41 -0.43 16.48
C ALA A 29 1.91 -0.18 16.51
N THR A 30 1.30 -0.43 17.66
CA THR A 30 -0.10 -0.09 17.90
C THR A 30 -0.25 1.42 18.00
N VAL A 31 -1.18 1.98 17.22
CA VAL A 31 -1.53 3.40 17.20
C VAL A 31 -3.04 3.57 17.21
N ASP A 32 -3.52 4.69 17.77
CA ASP A 32 -4.91 5.11 17.58
C ASP A 32 -5.05 5.73 16.19
N PHE A 33 -5.95 5.18 15.40
CA PHE A 33 -6.33 5.69 14.09
C PHE A 33 -7.85 5.89 14.06
N CYS A 34 -8.29 7.13 14.23
CA CYS A 34 -9.71 7.49 14.26
C CYS A 34 -10.51 6.69 15.31
N SER A 35 -9.98 6.55 16.53
CA SER A 35 -10.58 5.77 17.63
C SER A 35 -10.54 4.25 17.44
N TYR A 36 -9.78 3.76 16.46
CA TYR A 36 -9.49 2.34 16.27
C TYR A 36 -8.02 2.05 16.53
N ALA A 37 -7.74 1.02 17.33
CA ALA A 37 -6.38 0.51 17.48
C ALA A 37 -5.98 -0.26 16.22
N ILE A 38 -4.95 0.23 15.53
CA ILE A 38 -4.36 -0.44 14.36
C ILE A 38 -2.87 -0.68 14.60
N GLU A 39 -2.25 -1.55 13.81
CA GLU A 39 -0.80 -1.74 13.82
C GLU A 39 -0.15 -1.18 12.55
N GLU A 40 0.71 -0.18 12.72
CA GLU A 40 1.61 0.30 11.67
C GLU A 40 2.79 -0.68 11.52
N ALA A 41 3.12 -1.05 10.28
CA ALA A 41 4.31 -1.85 9.99
C ALA A 41 5.52 -0.92 9.85
N ARG A 42 6.61 -1.20 10.57
CA ARG A 42 7.83 -0.39 10.61
C ARG A 42 9.02 -1.20 10.13
N LEU A 43 9.55 -0.83 8.98
CA LEU A 43 10.67 -1.51 8.36
C LEU A 43 11.99 -1.17 9.08
N LEU A 44 12.60 -2.18 9.69
CA LEU A 44 13.90 -2.07 10.37
C LEU A 44 15.06 -2.08 9.38
N GLN A 45 15.05 -3.01 8.42
CA GLN A 45 15.93 -3.11 7.25
C GLN A 45 15.58 -4.34 6.41
N VAL A 46 15.74 -4.29 5.09
CA VAL A 46 15.63 -5.45 4.17
C VAL A 46 16.47 -5.22 2.92
N SER A 47 16.92 -6.29 2.25
CA SER A 47 17.60 -6.18 0.94
C SER A 47 16.63 -6.01 -0.22
N TRP A 48 15.43 -6.59 -0.15
CA TRP A 48 14.35 -6.40 -1.10
C TRP A 48 13.00 -6.22 -0.37
N LEU A 49 11.96 -5.75 -1.05
CA LEU A 49 10.67 -5.44 -0.43
C LEU A 49 9.54 -5.93 -1.33
N ASP A 50 8.51 -6.57 -0.75
CA ASP A 50 7.25 -6.84 -1.43
C ASP A 50 6.13 -6.78 -0.38
N CYS A 51 5.17 -5.89 -0.62
CA CYS A 51 4.00 -5.68 0.23
C CYS A 51 2.76 -5.66 -0.67
N ARG A 52 1.81 -6.57 -0.40
CA ARG A 52 0.59 -6.73 -1.21
C ARG A 52 -0.66 -6.81 -0.37
N TRP A 53 -1.73 -6.18 -0.83
CA TRP A 53 -3.08 -6.35 -0.32
C TRP A 53 -3.94 -7.06 -1.36
N SER A 54 -4.96 -7.75 -0.88
CA SER A 54 -6.01 -8.35 -1.69
C SER A 54 -7.36 -7.91 -1.15
N MET A 55 -8.25 -7.48 -2.03
CA MET A 55 -9.63 -7.08 -1.68
C MET A 55 -10.61 -7.72 -2.64
N ASP A 56 -11.83 -7.99 -2.19
CA ASP A 56 -12.87 -8.55 -3.06
C ASP A 56 -13.46 -7.44 -3.93
N ALA A 57 -13.56 -7.69 -5.23
CA ALA A 57 -14.22 -6.79 -6.16
C ALA A 57 -15.69 -6.54 -5.77
N SER A 58 -16.34 -7.49 -5.09
CA SER A 58 -17.71 -7.32 -4.59
C SER A 58 -17.85 -6.23 -3.53
N ASP A 59 -16.76 -5.81 -2.88
CA ASP A 59 -16.76 -4.72 -1.90
C ASP A 59 -16.94 -3.34 -2.57
N PHE A 60 -16.65 -3.26 -3.88
CA PHE A 60 -16.61 -2.00 -4.64
C PHE A 60 -17.84 -1.85 -5.54
N LYS A 61 -18.24 -0.59 -5.76
CA LYS A 61 -19.30 -0.25 -6.70
C LYS A 61 -18.77 -0.27 -8.13
N GLN A 62 -19.58 -0.76 -9.05
CA GLN A 62 -19.24 -0.77 -10.46
C GLN A 62 -19.34 0.62 -11.08
N ASP A 63 -18.63 0.80 -12.20
CA ASP A 63 -18.65 1.99 -13.06
C ASP A 63 -18.29 3.30 -12.35
N ILE A 64 -17.52 3.22 -11.26
CA ILE A 64 -16.95 4.34 -10.51
C ILE A 64 -15.41 4.23 -10.50
N TRP A 65 -14.74 5.36 -10.69
CA TRP A 65 -13.28 5.43 -10.59
C TRP A 65 -12.83 5.50 -9.13
N TYR A 66 -11.92 4.61 -8.78
CA TYR A 66 -11.25 4.58 -7.49
C TYR A 66 -9.79 5.00 -7.64
N ASN A 67 -9.26 5.69 -6.64
CA ASN A 67 -7.85 6.00 -6.49
C ASN A 67 -7.29 5.18 -5.32
N ALA A 68 -6.28 4.35 -5.57
CA ALA A 68 -5.59 3.56 -4.56
C ALA A 68 -4.27 4.23 -4.17
N SER A 69 -4.01 4.35 -2.88
CA SER A 69 -2.77 4.90 -2.35
C SER A 69 -2.37 4.26 -1.04
N VAL A 70 -1.08 4.13 -0.77
CA VAL A 70 -0.58 3.66 0.53
C VAL A 70 -0.04 4.84 1.31
N GLU A 71 -0.54 5.03 2.52
CA GLU A 71 -0.05 6.03 3.45
C GLU A 71 1.21 5.51 4.16
N VAL A 72 2.32 6.21 3.97
CA VAL A 72 3.64 5.84 4.47
C VAL A 72 4.39 7.03 5.07
N MET A 73 5.44 6.74 5.82
CA MET A 73 6.37 7.75 6.33
C MET A 73 7.80 7.21 6.25
N LEU A 74 8.74 8.04 5.80
CA LEU A 74 10.16 7.76 5.95
C LEU A 74 10.65 8.30 7.30
N THR A 75 11.36 7.50 8.09
CA THR A 75 11.96 7.93 9.35
C THR A 75 13.23 8.76 9.12
N SER A 76 13.71 9.48 10.14
CA SER A 76 14.98 10.24 10.05
C SER A 76 16.19 9.41 9.62
N ASN A 77 16.20 8.10 9.93
CA ASN A 77 17.27 7.18 9.60
C ASN A 77 16.97 6.32 8.35
N ALA A 78 15.98 6.72 7.54
CA ALA A 78 15.64 6.02 6.31
C ALA A 78 16.79 6.08 5.29
N SER A 79 17.07 4.94 4.64
CA SER A 79 18.11 4.82 3.62
C SER A 79 17.72 3.78 2.57
N GLY A 80 18.37 3.79 1.40
CA GLY A 80 18.15 2.81 0.33
C GLY A 80 16.93 3.07 -0.57
N TRP A 81 16.34 4.25 -0.46
CA TRP A 81 15.12 4.67 -1.18
C TRP A 81 15.37 5.40 -2.50
N ASN A 82 16.61 5.42 -2.97
CA ASN A 82 17.02 5.96 -4.27
C ASN A 82 16.75 4.99 -5.43
N VAL A 83 16.41 3.74 -5.12
CA VAL A 83 15.97 2.74 -6.10
C VAL A 83 14.44 2.78 -6.21
N PRO A 84 13.87 2.74 -7.42
CA PRO A 84 12.42 2.77 -7.59
C PRO A 84 11.71 1.58 -6.95
N LEU A 85 10.54 1.85 -6.37
CA LEU A 85 9.53 0.84 -6.08
C LEU A 85 8.63 0.70 -7.31
N HIS A 86 8.36 -0.54 -7.72
CA HIS A 86 7.27 -0.88 -8.61
C HIS A 86 5.95 -0.81 -7.86
N LEU A 87 4.93 -0.26 -8.49
CA LEU A 87 3.56 -0.16 -7.99
C LEU A 87 2.66 -0.96 -8.94
N GLU A 88 1.77 -1.78 -8.40
CA GLU A 88 0.92 -2.67 -9.20
C GLU A 88 -0.54 -2.63 -8.71
N ILE A 89 -1.48 -2.60 -9.66
CA ILE A 89 -2.87 -3.00 -9.46
C ILE A 89 -3.18 -4.12 -10.45
N GLU A 90 -3.67 -5.26 -9.97
CA GLU A 90 -4.19 -6.36 -10.79
C GLU A 90 -5.69 -6.50 -10.53
N LEU A 91 -6.49 -6.42 -11.60
CA LEU A 91 -7.95 -6.60 -11.53
C LEU A 91 -8.35 -8.07 -11.71
N PRO A 92 -9.60 -8.46 -11.37
CA PRO A 92 -10.02 -9.86 -11.46
C PRO A 92 -10.00 -10.47 -12.86
N ASP A 93 -10.04 -9.66 -13.93
CA ASP A 93 -9.87 -10.12 -15.32
C ASP A 93 -8.40 -10.38 -15.70
N GLY A 94 -7.47 -10.16 -14.77
CA GLY A 94 -6.02 -10.29 -14.98
C GLY A 94 -5.39 -9.06 -15.61
N SER A 95 -6.14 -7.98 -15.89
CA SER A 95 -5.56 -6.73 -16.35
C SER A 95 -4.70 -6.11 -15.25
N LYS A 96 -3.54 -5.59 -15.66
CA LYS A 96 -2.54 -5.02 -14.75
C LYS A 96 -2.25 -3.57 -15.09
N GLN A 97 -2.15 -2.75 -14.06
CA GLN A 97 -1.55 -1.42 -14.11
C GLN A 97 -0.23 -1.46 -13.35
N GLU A 98 0.85 -1.02 -13.99
CA GLU A 98 2.16 -0.92 -13.35
C GLU A 98 2.74 0.49 -13.49
N SER A 99 3.43 0.96 -12.46
CA SER A 99 4.21 2.19 -12.49
C SER A 99 5.39 2.12 -11.51
N GLN A 100 6.20 3.17 -11.43
CA GLN A 100 7.34 3.23 -10.52
C GLN A 100 7.40 4.56 -9.77
N ILE A 101 7.96 4.52 -8.56
CA ILE A 101 8.21 5.72 -7.75
C ILE A 101 9.53 5.62 -6.99
N VAL A 102 10.28 6.72 -6.95
CA VAL A 102 11.46 6.88 -6.08
C VAL A 102 11.04 7.63 -4.82
N LEU A 103 11.41 7.13 -3.65
CA LEU A 103 11.06 7.76 -2.36
C LEU A 103 12.19 8.65 -1.80
N ALA A 104 13.38 8.62 -2.39
CA ALA A 104 14.47 9.52 -2.01
C ALA A 104 14.05 11.00 -2.11
N GLY A 105 14.49 11.80 -1.14
CA GLY A 105 14.16 13.24 -1.06
C GLY A 105 12.81 13.56 -0.41
N ARG A 106 11.99 12.56 -0.05
CA ARG A 106 10.78 12.78 0.78
C ARG A 106 11.18 13.29 2.16
N GLN A 107 10.40 14.22 2.70
CA GLN A 107 10.64 14.79 4.02
C GLN A 107 10.52 13.70 5.11
N PRO A 108 11.56 13.50 5.95
CA PRO A 108 11.48 12.55 7.05
C PRO A 108 10.42 12.93 8.09
N ASN A 109 9.85 11.92 8.73
CA ASN A 109 8.82 12.01 9.78
C ASN A 109 7.53 12.73 9.35
N VAL A 110 7.26 12.80 8.06
CA VAL A 110 6.00 13.32 7.51
C VAL A 110 5.30 12.20 6.75
N TRP A 111 4.02 12.00 7.07
CA TRP A 111 3.18 11.03 6.37
C TRP A 111 2.82 11.55 4.98
N PHE A 112 2.95 10.69 3.98
CA PHE A 112 2.59 10.99 2.59
C PHE A 112 1.97 9.76 1.93
N LYS A 113 1.30 9.99 0.79
CA LYS A 113 0.66 8.92 0.01
C LYS A 113 1.56 8.50 -1.16
N ILE A 114 1.82 7.20 -1.27
CA ILE A 114 2.31 6.57 -2.50
C ILE A 114 1.09 6.28 -3.39
N PRO A 115 0.98 6.86 -4.60
CA PRO A 115 -0.16 6.64 -5.48
C PRO A 115 -0.01 5.31 -6.23
N ILE A 116 -0.64 4.24 -5.75
CA ILE A 116 -0.57 2.91 -6.37
C ILE A 116 -1.18 2.94 -7.78
N GLY A 117 -2.31 3.61 -7.95
CA GLY A 117 -2.96 3.73 -9.26
C GLY A 117 -4.44 4.10 -9.19
N LYS A 118 -5.11 4.00 -10.33
CA LYS A 118 -6.55 4.25 -10.47
C LYS A 118 -7.20 3.08 -11.18
N PHE A 119 -8.37 2.67 -10.71
CA PHE A 119 -9.08 1.55 -11.31
C PHE A 119 -10.58 1.78 -11.35
N ILE A 120 -11.26 1.02 -12.20
CA ILE A 120 -12.72 1.00 -12.35
C ILE A 120 -13.14 -0.45 -12.60
N LEU A 121 -14.16 -0.91 -11.88
CA LEU A 121 -14.77 -2.21 -12.14
C LEU A 121 -15.91 -2.04 -13.13
N ARG A 122 -15.79 -2.64 -14.32
CA ARG A 122 -16.78 -2.50 -15.40
C ARG A 122 -17.61 -3.77 -15.57
N GLY A 123 -18.89 -3.59 -15.91
CA GLY A 123 -19.74 -4.64 -16.47
C GLY A 123 -19.83 -5.91 -15.62
N SER A 124 -19.14 -6.98 -16.03
CA SER A 124 -19.18 -8.32 -15.42
C SER A 124 -18.19 -8.57 -14.28
N LEU A 125 -17.31 -7.60 -13.98
CA LEU A 125 -16.37 -7.68 -12.86
C LEU A 125 -17.10 -7.39 -11.53
N THR A 126 -17.91 -8.35 -11.09
CA THR A 126 -18.70 -8.27 -9.84
C THR A 126 -18.09 -9.08 -8.69
N SER A 127 -17.11 -9.93 -8.97
CA SER A 127 -16.47 -10.81 -7.99
C SER A 127 -15.03 -11.12 -8.38
N GLY A 128 -14.26 -11.62 -7.42
CA GLY A 128 -12.85 -11.97 -7.60
C GLY A 128 -11.92 -10.98 -6.91
N THR A 129 -10.63 -11.22 -7.01
CA THR A 129 -9.64 -10.49 -6.21
C THR A 129 -9.03 -9.33 -6.98
N ILE A 130 -9.04 -8.15 -6.37
CA ILE A 130 -8.19 -7.03 -6.77
C ILE A 130 -6.93 -7.09 -5.92
N ARG A 131 -5.76 -7.08 -6.56
CA ARG A 131 -4.46 -7.05 -5.86
C ARG A 131 -3.82 -5.69 -5.99
N PHE A 132 -3.34 -5.15 -4.88
CA PHE A 132 -2.59 -3.91 -4.82
C PHE A 132 -1.21 -4.21 -4.28
N GLY A 133 -0.16 -3.67 -4.89
CA GLY A 133 1.20 -3.96 -4.46
C GLY A 133 2.14 -2.79 -4.63
N PHE A 134 3.15 -2.74 -3.75
CA PHE A 134 4.39 -2.04 -4.06
C PHE A 134 5.58 -2.88 -3.64
N TYR A 135 6.59 -2.95 -4.51
CA TYR A 135 7.70 -3.87 -4.34
C TYR A 135 8.98 -3.36 -5.00
N ASN A 136 10.11 -3.91 -4.58
CA ASN A 136 11.40 -3.79 -5.22
C ASN A 136 12.19 -5.06 -4.88
N HIS A 137 12.37 -5.93 -5.87
CA HIS A 137 13.06 -7.23 -5.72
C HIS A 137 14.57 -7.14 -5.94
N GLU A 138 15.09 -5.95 -6.25
CA GLU A 138 16.52 -5.71 -6.38
C GLU A 138 17.21 -5.77 -5.01
N GLY A 139 18.45 -6.27 -4.99
CA GLY A 139 19.26 -6.48 -3.80
C GLY A 139 19.89 -5.18 -3.27
N ASN A 140 19.07 -4.22 -2.86
CA ASN A 140 19.47 -2.94 -2.30
C ASN A 140 18.89 -2.74 -0.90
N TRP A 141 19.78 -2.75 0.09
CA TRP A 141 19.44 -2.55 1.50
C TRP A 141 18.71 -1.23 1.72
N LYS A 142 17.50 -1.34 2.26
CA LYS A 142 16.61 -0.22 2.56
C LYS A 142 16.02 -0.36 3.94
N ARG A 143 15.73 0.76 4.60
CA ARG A 143 15.16 0.79 5.96
C ARG A 143 14.37 2.06 6.24
N GLY A 144 13.62 2.06 7.34
CA GLY A 144 12.99 3.27 7.85
C GLY A 144 11.75 3.69 7.08
N LEU A 145 10.98 2.72 6.57
CA LEU A 145 9.64 2.96 6.01
C LEU A 145 8.60 2.48 7.02
N ASN A 146 7.70 3.38 7.42
CA ASN A 146 6.50 3.02 8.16
C ASN A 146 5.32 2.99 7.20
N ILE A 147 4.47 1.97 7.31
CA ILE A 147 3.27 1.77 6.50
C ILE A 147 2.07 1.82 7.45
N ARG A 148 1.08 2.66 7.13
CA ARG A 148 -0.12 2.83 7.95
C ARG A 148 -1.36 2.20 7.35
N THR A 149 -1.63 2.42 6.06
CA THR A 149 -2.86 1.92 5.45
C THR A 149 -2.78 1.95 3.92
N LEU A 150 -3.42 0.99 3.26
CA LEU A 150 -3.91 1.13 1.89
C LEU A 150 -5.26 1.85 1.95
N ALA A 151 -5.34 3.03 1.34
CA ALA A 151 -6.55 3.83 1.22
C ALA A 151 -7.06 3.83 -0.23
N ILE A 152 -8.34 3.50 -0.39
CA ILE A 152 -9.03 3.51 -1.68
C ILE A 152 -10.23 4.45 -1.60
N GLN A 153 -10.30 5.40 -2.52
CA GLN A 153 -11.27 6.50 -2.49
C GLN A 153 -11.93 6.69 -3.86
N ALA A 154 -13.26 6.76 -3.88
CA ALA A 154 -14.09 7.17 -5.03
C ALA A 154 -14.61 8.60 -4.88
#